data_AF-A0A1A9GFN8-F1
#
_entry.id   AF-A0A1A9GFN8-F1
#
_cell.length_a   1.000
_cell.length_b   1.000
_cell.length_c   1.000
_cell.angle_alpha   90.00
_cell.angle_beta   90.00
_cell.angle_gamma   90.00
#
_symmetry.space_group_name_H-M   'P 1'
#
loop_
_entity.id
_entity.type
_entity.pdbx_description
1 polymer ?
#
loop_
_entity_poly.entity_id
_entity_poly.type
_entity_poly.pdbx_seq_one_letter_code
_entity_poly.pdbx_strand_id
1 'polypeptide(L)'
;MRSEVVRVRLRSEEREALTALCVEGRTASDVIRLLFRDRAGLPLPVGPAEADALRGTNEALRRIGINLNQAVRAMNEGRVGYEPHLDAALRSLLDGVFRLRADIDLMLRISRQERRRTGRGA
;
A
#
# COMPACT_ATOMS: atom_id res chain seq x y z
N MET A 1 5.19 -20.20 0.51
CA MET A 1 4.59 -21.04 1.57
C MET A 1 5.31 -20.73 2.89
N ARG A 2 4.65 -20.81 4.05
CA ARG A 2 5.30 -20.61 5.35
C ARG A 2 5.80 -21.98 5.85
N SER A 3 7.10 -22.14 6.11
CA SER A 3 7.72 -23.41 6.51
C SER A 3 8.27 -23.41 7.94
N GLU A 4 8.74 -22.27 8.42
CA GLU A 4 9.40 -22.16 9.73
C GLU A 4 8.41 -22.01 10.89
N VAL A 5 8.69 -22.70 12.01
CA VAL A 5 7.86 -22.69 13.22
C VAL A 5 8.66 -22.21 14.42
N VAL A 6 8.19 -21.15 15.06
CA VAL A 6 8.74 -20.63 16.33
C VAL A 6 7.82 -21.06 17.48
N ARG A 7 8.38 -21.75 18.49
CA ARG A 7 7.65 -22.14 19.71
C ARG A 7 8.05 -21.20 20.85
N VAL A 8 7.05 -20.59 21.49
CA VAL A 8 7.24 -19.66 22.61
C VAL A 8 6.44 -20.17 23.81
N ARG A 9 7.06 -20.14 25.00
CA ARG A 9 6.36 -20.41 26.27
C ARG A 9 5.78 -19.09 26.77
N LEU A 10 4.50 -19.12 27.14
CA LEU A 10 3.78 -17.95 27.66
C LEU A 10 3.35 -18.22 29.11
N ARG A 11 3.34 -17.17 29.91
CA ARG A 11 2.64 -17.13 31.20
C ARG A 11 1.14 -17.04 30.97
N SER A 12 0.36 -17.28 32.02
CA SER A 12 -1.11 -17.26 31.95
C SER A 12 -1.63 -15.89 31.50
N GLU A 13 -1.07 -14.81 32.04
CA GLU A 13 -1.48 -13.43 31.74
C GLU A 13 -1.15 -13.06 30.28
N GLU A 14 0.02 -13.49 29.78
CA GLU A 14 0.44 -13.28 28.39
C GLU A 14 -0.47 -14.03 27.41
N ARG A 15 -0.89 -15.24 27.78
CA ARG A 15 -1.85 -16.03 26.99
C ARG A 15 -3.21 -15.34 26.95
N GLU A 16 -3.72 -14.86 28.07
CA GLU A 16 -5.00 -14.14 28.14
C GLU A 16 -4.96 -12.86 27.28
N ALA A 17 -3.89 -12.08 27.39
CA ALA A 17 -3.69 -10.89 26.56
C ALA A 17 -3.66 -11.24 25.06
N LEU A 18 -2.96 -12.31 24.68
CA LEU A 18 -2.93 -12.77 23.29
C LEU A 18 -4.32 -13.21 22.80
N THR A 19 -5.08 -13.93 23.62
CA THR A 19 -6.46 -14.32 23.31
C THR A 19 -7.37 -13.11 23.13
N ALA A 20 -7.24 -12.09 23.99
CA ALA A 20 -8.00 -10.85 23.86
C ALA A 20 -7.70 -10.09 22.55
N LEU A 21 -6.49 -10.22 22.01
CA LEU A 21 -6.10 -9.63 20.72
C LEU A 21 -6.61 -10.42 19.50
N CYS A 22 -7.08 -11.66 19.69
CA CYS A 22 -7.61 -12.51 18.61
C CYS A 22 -9.08 -12.18 18.29
N VAL A 23 -9.37 -10.93 17.98
CA VAL A 23 -10.72 -10.48 17.58
C VAL A 23 -11.00 -10.77 16.10
N GLU A 24 -12.28 -10.85 15.73
CA GLU A 24 -12.75 -10.94 14.33
C GLU A 24 -12.24 -12.17 13.55
N GLY A 25 -12.08 -13.31 14.22
CA GLY A 25 -11.65 -14.56 13.57
C GLY A 25 -10.16 -14.64 13.23
N ARG A 26 -9.34 -13.72 13.73
CA ARG A 26 -7.87 -13.78 13.60
C ARG A 26 -7.29 -14.85 14.51
N THR A 27 -6.35 -15.64 13.99
CA THR A 27 -5.64 -16.62 14.81
C THR A 27 -4.52 -15.97 15.63
N ALA A 28 -4.11 -16.59 16.73
CA ALA A 28 -2.94 -16.15 17.50
C ALA A 28 -1.68 -16.00 16.63
N SER A 29 -1.48 -16.91 15.66
CA SER A 29 -0.40 -16.84 14.68
C SER A 29 -0.50 -15.62 13.76
N ASP A 30 -1.70 -15.14 13.44
CA ASP A 30 -1.89 -13.92 12.65
C ASP A 30 -1.54 -12.68 13.45
N VAL A 31 -2.01 -12.60 14.70
CA VAL A 31 -1.71 -11.51 15.64
C VAL A 31 -0.21 -11.41 15.89
N ILE A 32 0.46 -12.51 16.26
CA ILE A 32 1.90 -12.53 16.53
C ILE A 32 2.69 -12.09 15.29
N ARG A 33 2.31 -12.55 14.10
CA ARG A 33 3.00 -12.15 12.86
C ARG A 33 2.77 -10.68 12.53
N LEU A 34 1.58 -10.15 12.77
CA LEU A 34 1.30 -8.72 12.58
C LEU A 34 2.20 -7.89 13.50
N LEU A 35 2.25 -8.23 14.80
CA LEU A 35 3.10 -7.56 15.78
C LEU A 35 4.59 -7.67 15.42
N PHE A 36 5.05 -8.86 15.03
CA PHE A 36 6.44 -9.08 14.62
C PHE A 36 6.80 -8.26 13.39
N ARG A 37 5.94 -8.27 12.36
CA ARG A 37 6.17 -7.50 11.14
C ARG A 37 6.16 -6.00 11.42
N ASP A 38 5.23 -5.55 12.24
CA ASP A 38 5.16 -4.15 12.68
C ASP A 38 6.47 -3.71 13.36
N ARG A 39 6.93 -4.46 14.37
CA ARG A 39 8.16 -4.16 15.11
C ARG A 39 9.43 -4.30 14.27
N ALA A 40 9.45 -5.22 13.31
CA ALA A 40 10.58 -5.39 12.39
C ALA A 40 10.55 -4.42 11.19
N GLY A 41 9.54 -3.56 11.07
CA GLY A 41 9.38 -2.65 9.93
C GLY A 41 9.05 -3.37 8.61
N LEU A 42 8.57 -4.61 8.67
CA LEU A 42 8.14 -5.37 7.51
C LEU A 42 6.74 -4.90 7.07
N PRO A 43 6.43 -4.94 5.75
CA PRO A 43 5.11 -4.54 5.25
C PRO A 43 3.99 -5.33 5.93
N LEU A 44 2.96 -4.67 6.44
CA LEU A 44 1.81 -5.38 7.00
C LEU A 44 1.05 -6.08 5.86
N PRO A 45 0.61 -7.34 6.05
CA PRO A 45 -0.23 -8.01 5.08
C PRO A 45 -1.53 -7.22 4.93
N VAL A 46 -1.81 -6.76 3.71
CA VAL A 46 -3.14 -6.29 3.31
C VAL A 46 -4.05 -7.50 3.18
N GLY A 47 -5.31 -7.36 3.60
CA GLY A 47 -6.32 -8.40 3.40
C GLY A 47 -6.53 -8.68 1.91
N PRO A 48 -7.09 -9.85 1.56
CA PRO A 48 -7.27 -10.23 0.16
C PRO A 48 -8.14 -9.23 -0.61
N ALA A 49 -9.20 -8.69 0.01
CA ALA A 49 -10.06 -7.69 -0.60
C ALA A 49 -9.32 -6.37 -0.88
N GLU A 50 -8.53 -5.87 0.07
CA GLU A 50 -7.72 -4.67 -0.11
C GLU A 50 -6.61 -4.90 -1.14
N ALA A 51 -5.99 -6.07 -1.14
CA ALA A 51 -4.97 -6.43 -2.12
C ALA A 51 -5.52 -6.47 -3.54
N ASP A 52 -6.74 -7.00 -3.73
CA ASP A 52 -7.40 -7.04 -5.03
C ASP A 52 -7.87 -5.66 -5.47
N ALA A 53 -8.41 -4.84 -4.55
CA ALA A 53 -8.72 -3.44 -4.84
C ALA A 53 -7.48 -2.66 -5.28
N LEU A 54 -6.36 -2.79 -4.54
CA LEU A 54 -5.09 -2.17 -4.89
C LEU A 54 -4.55 -2.64 -6.25
N ARG A 55 -4.69 -3.95 -6.55
CA ARG A 55 -4.30 -4.50 -7.85
C ARG A 55 -5.14 -3.93 -8.97
N GLY A 56 -6.45 -3.82 -8.77
CA GLY A 56 -7.38 -3.21 -9.72
C GLY A 56 -7.05 -1.74 -10.00
N THR A 57 -6.79 -0.96 -8.94
CA THR A 57 -6.35 0.44 -9.07
C THR A 57 -5.03 0.55 -9.82
N ASN A 58 -4.03 -0.28 -9.50
CA ASN A 58 -2.75 -0.29 -10.20
C ASN A 58 -2.89 -0.62 -11.69
N GLU A 59 -3.76 -1.58 -12.04
CA GLU A 59 -4.01 -1.92 -13.44
C GLU A 59 -4.74 -0.81 -14.20
N ALA A 60 -5.69 -0.12 -13.55
CA ALA A 60 -6.32 1.06 -14.11
C ALA A 60 -5.31 2.18 -14.39
N LEU A 61 -4.43 2.48 -13.42
CA LEU A 61 -3.36 3.48 -13.59
C LEU A 61 -2.38 3.07 -14.71
N ARG A 62 -2.02 1.79 -14.80
CA ARG A 62 -1.16 1.27 -15.87
C ARG A 62 -1.77 1.51 -17.26
N ARG A 63 -3.06 1.22 -17.43
CA ARG A 63 -3.77 1.45 -18.70
C ARG A 63 -3.84 2.94 -19.05
N ILE A 64 -4.11 3.81 -18.08
CA ILE A 64 -4.08 5.26 -18.27
C ILE A 64 -2.69 5.71 -18.76
N GLY A 65 -1.62 5.23 -18.12
CA GLY A 65 -0.24 5.55 -18.52
C GLY A 65 0.11 5.07 -19.93
N ILE A 66 -0.36 3.89 -20.34
CA ILE A 66 -0.15 3.38 -21.70
C ILE A 66 -0.84 4.28 -22.74
N ASN A 67 -2.12 4.60 -22.52
CA ASN A 67 -2.89 5.44 -23.45
C ASN A 67 -2.26 6.83 -23.56
N LEU A 68 -1.81 7.39 -22.44
CA LEU A 68 -1.10 8.68 -22.41
C LEU A 68 0.18 8.64 -23.26
N ASN A 69 1.01 7.62 -23.07
CA ASN A 69 2.24 7.47 -23.82
C ASN A 69 1.99 7.29 -25.32
N GLN A 70 0.91 6.60 -25.70
CA GLN A 70 0.48 6.47 -27.10
C GLN A 70 0.05 7.82 -27.68
N ALA A 71 -0.76 8.60 -26.96
CA ALA A 71 -1.20 9.92 -27.39
C ALA A 71 0.00 10.86 -27.61
N VAL A 72 0.93 10.93 -26.65
CA VAL A 72 2.14 11.75 -26.77
C VAL A 72 3.02 11.30 -27.94
N ARG A 73 3.17 10.00 -28.18
CA ARG A 73 3.91 9.49 -29.35
C ARG A 73 3.26 9.91 -30.66
N ALA A 74 1.94 9.73 -30.79
CA ALA A 74 1.21 10.10 -32.00
C ALA A 74 1.30 11.62 -32.28
N MET A 75 1.29 12.45 -31.24
CA MET A 75 1.53 13.89 -31.34
C MET A 75 2.97 14.20 -31.78
N ASN A 76 3.97 13.58 -31.17
CA ASN A 76 5.39 13.81 -31.50
C ASN A 76 5.75 13.37 -32.92
N GLU A 77 5.07 12.33 -33.43
CA GLU A 77 5.23 11.83 -34.80
C GLU A 77 4.48 12.69 -35.85
N GLY A 78 3.80 13.76 -35.42
CA GLY A 78 3.04 14.65 -36.29
C GLY A 78 1.76 14.02 -36.87
N ARG A 79 1.33 12.87 -36.34
CA ARG A 79 0.12 12.15 -36.80
C ARG A 79 -1.17 12.77 -36.28
N VAL A 80 -1.07 13.66 -35.29
CA VAL A 80 -2.20 14.36 -34.68
C VAL A 80 -1.83 15.83 -34.59
N GLY A 81 -2.73 16.71 -35.06
CA GLY A 81 -2.56 18.16 -34.92
C GLY A 81 -2.57 18.59 -33.46
N TYR A 82 -1.93 19.72 -33.16
CA TYR A 82 -1.97 20.30 -31.81
C TYR A 82 -3.42 20.65 -31.44
N GLU A 83 -3.90 20.11 -30.32
CA GLU A 83 -5.22 20.37 -29.77
C GLU A 83 -5.06 20.96 -28.35
N PRO A 84 -5.34 22.26 -28.16
CA PRO A 84 -5.08 22.96 -26.89
C PRO A 84 -5.83 22.39 -25.68
N HIS A 85 -7.06 21.88 -25.87
CA HIS A 85 -7.84 21.34 -24.76
C HIS A 85 -7.29 20.00 -24.26
N LEU A 86 -6.76 19.18 -25.17
CA LEU A 86 -6.05 17.95 -24.87
C LEU A 86 -4.75 18.23 -24.13
N ASP A 87 -3.93 19.20 -24.57
CA ASP A 87 -2.72 19.59 -23.84
C ASP A 87 -3.04 20.04 -22.41
N ALA A 88 -4.09 20.86 -22.24
CA ALA A 88 -4.56 21.29 -20.92
C ALA A 88 -5.03 20.10 -20.04
N ALA A 89 -5.81 19.17 -20.62
CA ALA A 89 -6.29 17.99 -19.91
C ALA A 89 -5.13 17.05 -19.51
N LEU A 90 -4.14 16.86 -20.39
CA LEU A 90 -2.96 16.05 -20.12
C LEU A 90 -2.10 16.65 -19.00
N ARG A 91 -1.92 17.97 -18.99
CA ARG A 91 -1.22 18.68 -17.90
C ARG A 91 -1.95 18.54 -16.57
N SER A 92 -3.27 18.73 -16.56
CA SER A 92 -4.08 18.55 -15.35
C SER A 92 -4.02 17.12 -14.82
N LEU A 93 -4.03 16.12 -15.71
CA LEU A 93 -3.88 14.72 -15.32
C LEU A 93 -2.50 14.45 -14.73
N LEU A 94 -1.44 14.98 -15.34
CA LEU A 94 -0.06 14.85 -14.86
C LEU A 94 0.09 15.43 -13.45
N ASP A 95 -0.44 16.64 -13.21
CA ASP A 95 -0.45 17.27 -11.90
C ASP A 95 -1.21 16.43 -10.86
N GLY A 96 -2.37 15.88 -11.24
CA GLY A 96 -3.15 14.98 -10.40
C GLY A 96 -2.37 13.72 -10.00
N VAL A 97 -1.66 13.10 -10.94
CA VAL A 97 -0.82 11.91 -10.67
C VAL A 97 0.35 12.25 -9.75
N PHE A 98 0.98 13.42 -9.90
CA PHE A 98 2.05 13.85 -9.00
C PHE A 98 1.56 14.11 -7.58
N ARG A 99 0.38 14.73 -7.41
CA ARG A 99 -0.24 14.92 -6.09
C ARG A 99 -0.56 13.59 -5.44
N LEU A 100 -1.19 12.67 -6.19
CA LEU A 100 -1.50 11.33 -5.70
C LEU A 100 -0.23 10.59 -5.25
N ARG A 101 0.87 10.68 -6.01
CA ARG A 101 2.16 10.10 -5.62
C ARG A 101 2.68 10.73 -4.32
N ALA A 102 2.62 12.05 -4.20
CA ALA A 102 3.09 12.75 -3.00
C ALA A 102 2.26 12.36 -1.76
N ASP A 103 0.95 12.23 -1.91
CA ASP A 103 0.04 11.79 -0.84
C ASP A 103 0.34 10.35 -0.40
N ILE A 104 0.57 9.44 -1.35
CA ILE A 104 0.98 8.05 -1.06
C ILE A 104 2.33 8.04 -0.33
N ASP A 105 3.33 8.79 -0.81
CA ASP A 105 4.64 8.87 -0.18
C ASP A 105 4.53 9.44 1.26
N LEU A 106 3.66 10.43 1.47
CA LEU A 106 3.37 11.00 2.78
C LEU A 106 2.71 9.97 3.69
N MET A 107 1.67 9.27 3.23
CA MET A 107 1.00 8.21 3.98
C MET A 107 1.98 7.11 4.41
N LEU A 108 2.87 6.69 3.50
CA LEU A 108 3.91 5.70 3.80
C LEU A 108 4.93 6.21 4.84
N ARG A 109 5.28 7.50 4.80
CA ARG A 109 6.18 8.14 5.78
C ARG A 109 5.54 8.30 7.15
N ILE A 110 4.32 8.85 7.22
CA ILE A 110 3.55 8.99 8.46
C ILE A 110 3.38 7.62 9.11
N SER A 111 2.93 6.63 8.33
CA SER A 111 2.76 5.27 8.82
C SER A 111 4.08 4.67 9.34
N ARG A 112 5.25 4.97 8.73
CA ARG A 112 6.55 4.54 9.28
C ARG A 112 6.93 5.30 10.56
N GLN A 113 6.60 6.58 10.66
CA GLN A 113 6.97 7.43 11.81
C GLN A 113 6.10 7.17 13.04
N GLU A 114 4.79 6.98 12.84
CA GLU A 114 3.86 6.58 13.90
C GLU A 114 4.26 5.21 14.46
N ARG A 115 4.58 4.23 13.60
CA ARG A 115 5.10 2.91 14.00
C ARG A 115 6.38 3.00 14.85
N ARG A 116 7.27 3.95 14.57
CA ARG A 116 8.49 4.17 15.39
C ARG A 116 8.19 4.82 16.74
N ARG A 117 7.13 5.64 16.84
CA ARG A 117 6.76 6.34 18.09
C ARG A 117 6.02 5.44 19.06
N THR A 118 5.08 4.62 18.60
CA THR A 118 4.37 3.62 19.44
C THR A 118 5.27 2.47 19.88
N GLY A 119 6.35 2.17 19.14
CA GLY A 119 7.32 1.14 19.53
C GLY A 119 8.24 1.49 20.71
N ARG A 120 8.29 2.76 21.15
CA ARG A 120 9.26 3.26 22.15
C ARG A 120 8.65 3.58 23.52
N GLY A 121 7.40 3.18 23.77
CA GLY A 121 6.65 3.48 24.99
C GLY A 121 5.98 2.25 25.63
N ALA A 122 6.66 1.11 25.65
CA ALA A 122 6.28 -0.07 26.43
C ALA A 122 7.55 -0.77 26.93
#